data_AF-A0A497IZM3-F1
#
_entry.id   AF-A0A497IZM3-F1
#
_cell.length_a   1.000
_cell.length_b   1.000
_cell.length_c   1.000
_cell.angle_alpha   90.00
_cell.angle_beta   90.00
_cell.angle_gamma   90.00
#
_symmetry.space_group_name_H-M   'P 1'
#
loop_
_entity.id
_entity.type
_entity.pdbx_description
1 polymer ?
#
loop_
_entity_poly.entity_id
_entity_poly.type
_entity_poly.pdbx_seq_one_letter_code
_entity_poly.pdbx_strand_id
1 'polypeptide(L)'
;MSNYLPSRPCLLSIHISLGNRKLFASQVLTVSFLVALVSAAMSFRSMLNLARPEYFGGWGAFIKAFLEETSSLVKVWSWVIWVLTLTAVYVANLRAAKSTNEVLTTLRVLGALKKDVISLTLLKLIILGTLSWLLGWSIGLASAQIIFRLTAYALKGPYAIPLLDLADLIRLLVWTLSAVFAGGIWPLLWRSKA
;
A
#
# COMPACT_ATOMS: atom_id res chain seq x y z
N MET A 1 -44.00 -2.44 17.32
CA MET A 1 -42.70 -2.16 17.98
C MET A 1 -41.67 -3.12 17.43
N SER A 2 -40.83 -2.63 16.50
CA SER A 2 -39.80 -3.41 15.82
C SER A 2 -38.51 -3.36 16.63
N ASN A 3 -38.17 -4.44 17.33
CA ASN A 3 -36.88 -4.59 18.02
C ASN A 3 -35.78 -4.82 16.98
N TYR A 4 -35.29 -3.72 16.41
CA TYR A 4 -34.00 -3.71 15.75
C TYR A 4 -32.93 -3.97 16.83
N LEU A 5 -32.27 -5.13 16.76
CA LEU A 5 -30.97 -5.38 17.36
C LEU A 5 -29.88 -5.26 16.26
N PRO A 6 -29.47 -4.07 15.81
CA PRO A 6 -28.41 -3.96 14.82
C PRO A 6 -27.13 -3.48 15.52
N SER A 7 -26.12 -4.34 15.66
CA SER A 7 -24.68 -3.92 15.77
C SER A 7 -23.75 -5.02 16.28
N ARG A 8 -24.21 -5.89 17.19
CA ARG A 8 -23.32 -6.88 17.84
C ARG A 8 -22.73 -7.96 16.92
N PRO A 9 -23.45 -8.53 15.93
CA PRO A 9 -22.86 -9.59 15.09
C PRO A 9 -21.77 -9.05 14.13
N CYS A 10 -21.84 -7.76 13.76
CA CYS A 10 -20.87 -7.13 12.87
C CYS A 10 -19.50 -6.97 13.56
N LEU A 11 -19.49 -6.46 14.79
CA LEU A 11 -18.26 -6.32 15.59
C LEU A 11 -17.60 -7.66 15.88
N LEU A 12 -18.40 -8.70 16.17
CA LEU A 12 -17.89 -10.05 16.42
C LEU A 12 -17.26 -10.65 15.14
N SER A 13 -17.91 -10.44 13.99
CA SER A 13 -17.40 -10.89 12.69
C SER A 13 -16.09 -10.20 12.32
N ILE A 14 -15.97 -8.89 12.59
CA ILE A 14 -14.72 -8.14 12.39
C ILE A 14 -13.63 -8.65 13.33
N HIS A 15 -13.94 -8.89 14.61
CA HIS A 15 -12.95 -9.38 15.57
C HIS A 15 -12.42 -10.77 15.19
N ILE A 16 -13.32 -11.67 14.78
CA ILE A 16 -12.97 -13.02 14.31
C ILE A 16 -12.19 -12.95 13.00
N SER A 17 -12.58 -12.07 12.07
CA SER A 17 -11.90 -11.87 10.78
C SER A 17 -10.47 -11.33 10.97
N LEU A 18 -10.27 -10.38 11.88
CA LEU A 18 -8.95 -9.79 12.18
C LEU A 18 -8.00 -10.80 12.82
N GLY A 19 -8.53 -11.75 13.62
CA GLY A 19 -7.73 -12.74 14.35
C GLY A 19 -6.74 -12.06 15.30
N ASN A 20 -5.45 -12.41 15.22
CA ASN A 20 -4.41 -11.78 16.03
C ASN A 20 -4.14 -10.34 15.57
N ARG A 21 -4.68 -9.39 16.33
CA ARG A 21 -4.55 -7.93 16.06
C ARG A 21 -3.10 -7.47 15.92
N LYS A 22 -2.14 -8.06 16.66
CA LYS A 22 -0.72 -7.68 16.56
C LYS A 22 -0.13 -8.05 15.21
N LEU A 23 -0.42 -9.27 14.73
CA LEU A 23 0.03 -9.73 13.41
C LEU A 23 -0.65 -8.93 12.30
N PHE A 24 -1.95 -8.65 12.43
CA PHE A 24 -2.69 -7.82 11.49
C PHE A 24 -2.12 -6.40 11.41
N ALA A 25 -1.91 -5.74 12.56
CA ALA A 25 -1.32 -4.40 12.61
C ALA A 25 0.09 -4.37 12.02
N SER A 26 0.92 -5.38 12.33
CA SER A 26 2.26 -5.51 11.74
C SER A 26 2.19 -5.63 10.22
N GLN A 27 1.26 -6.42 9.67
CA GLN A 27 1.07 -6.54 8.22
C GLN A 27 0.62 -5.24 7.61
N VAL A 28 -0.39 -4.59 8.22
CA VAL A 28 -0.88 -3.30 7.76
C VAL A 28 0.28 -2.32 7.68
N LEU A 29 1.07 -2.19 8.74
CA LEU A 29 2.24 -1.30 8.79
C LEU A 29 3.31 -1.65 7.74
N THR A 30 3.63 -2.93 7.55
CA THR A 30 4.61 -3.33 6.52
C THR A 30 4.14 -2.94 5.12
N VAL A 31 2.89 -3.23 4.78
CA VAL A 31 2.35 -2.86 3.46
C VAL A 31 2.23 -1.34 3.34
N SER A 32 1.78 -0.63 4.38
CA SER A 32 1.73 0.84 4.42
C SER A 32 3.09 1.46 4.17
N PHE A 33 4.14 0.96 4.83
CA PHE A 33 5.49 1.51 4.67
C PHE A 33 5.99 1.37 3.23
N LEU A 34 5.73 0.22 2.60
CA LEU A 34 6.09 0.00 1.21
C LEU A 34 5.30 0.90 0.25
N VAL A 35 3.99 1.03 0.49
CA VAL A 35 3.12 1.97 -0.24
C VAL A 35 3.59 3.42 -0.06
N ALA A 36 4.09 3.78 1.13
CA ALA A 36 4.64 5.10 1.40
C ALA A 36 5.91 5.38 0.58
N LEU A 37 6.82 4.40 0.47
CA LEU A 37 8.03 4.54 -0.36
C LEU A 37 7.68 4.76 -1.83
N VAL A 38 6.74 3.98 -2.35
CA VAL A 38 6.24 4.12 -3.73
C VAL A 38 5.58 5.49 -3.94
N SER A 39 4.71 5.91 -3.02
CA SER A 39 4.01 7.20 -3.08
C SER A 39 4.99 8.37 -3.04
N ALA A 40 6.02 8.31 -2.19
CA ALA A 40 7.08 9.31 -2.14
C ALA A 40 7.87 9.36 -3.46
N ALA A 41 8.22 8.21 -4.04
CA ALA A 41 8.90 8.15 -5.34
C ALA A 41 8.06 8.73 -6.49
N MET A 42 6.74 8.46 -6.51
CA MET A 42 5.82 9.04 -7.49
C MET A 42 5.71 10.56 -7.34
N SER A 43 5.57 11.05 -6.10
CA SER A 43 5.56 12.48 -5.78
C SER A 43 6.82 13.18 -6.31
N PHE A 44 7.97 12.57 -6.07
CA PHE A 44 9.28 13.10 -6.49
C PHE A 44 9.36 13.20 -8.01
N ARG A 45 8.93 12.15 -8.72
CA ARG A 45 8.89 12.13 -10.19
C ARG A 45 7.96 13.20 -10.76
N SER A 46 6.78 13.40 -10.17
CA SER A 46 5.82 14.42 -10.59
C SER A 46 6.44 15.82 -10.50
N MET A 47 7.10 16.11 -9.37
CA MET A 47 7.81 17.38 -9.19
C MET A 47 8.94 17.58 -10.22
N LEU A 48 9.75 16.56 -10.49
CA LEU A 48 10.83 16.66 -11.48
C LEU A 48 10.29 17.01 -12.89
N ASN A 49 9.12 16.49 -13.26
CA ASN A 49 8.49 16.80 -14.55
C ASN A 49 7.94 18.24 -14.61
N LEU A 50 7.62 18.85 -13.46
CA LEU A 50 7.14 20.22 -13.36
C LEU A 50 8.27 21.25 -13.36
N ALA A 51 9.53 20.83 -13.16
CA ALA A 51 10.68 21.72 -13.20
C ALA A 51 10.90 22.24 -14.64
N ARG A 52 10.61 23.53 -14.87
CA ARG A 52 10.85 24.16 -16.18
C ARG A 52 12.33 24.60 -16.27
N PRO A 53 13.12 24.04 -17.21
CA PRO A 53 14.54 24.39 -17.36
C PRO A 53 14.77 25.82 -17.90
N GLU A 54 13.72 26.44 -18.45
CA GLU A 54 13.74 27.79 -19.04
C GLU A 54 14.11 28.89 -18.03
N TYR A 55 13.87 28.67 -16.73
CA TYR A 55 14.19 29.65 -15.68
C TYR A 55 15.68 29.75 -15.34
N PHE A 56 16.53 28.88 -15.89
CA PHE A 56 17.93 28.77 -15.49
C PHE A 56 18.94 29.36 -16.50
N GLY A 57 18.48 30.08 -17.52
CA GLY A 57 19.34 30.81 -18.46
C GLY A 57 20.37 29.91 -19.15
N GLY A 58 21.64 30.34 -19.20
CA GLY A 58 22.73 29.61 -19.86
C GLY A 58 23.05 28.22 -19.29
N TRP A 59 22.58 27.91 -18.07
CA TRP A 59 22.72 26.59 -17.45
C TRP A 59 21.56 25.64 -17.78
N GLY A 60 20.57 26.09 -18.55
CA GLY A 60 19.35 25.32 -18.85
C GLY A 60 19.64 23.96 -19.50
N ALA A 61 20.62 23.88 -20.41
CA ALA A 61 21.00 22.63 -21.06
C ALA A 61 21.60 21.61 -20.07
N PHE A 62 22.47 22.06 -19.17
CA PHE A 62 23.05 21.23 -18.12
C PHE A 62 21.98 20.75 -17.13
N ILE A 63 21.09 21.64 -16.69
CA ILE A 63 20.01 21.31 -15.76
C ILE A 63 19.01 20.35 -16.40
N LYS A 64 18.71 20.52 -17.69
CA LYS A 64 17.86 19.58 -18.42
C LYS A 64 18.49 18.18 -18.49
N ALA A 65 19.77 18.08 -18.85
CA ALA A 65 20.48 16.80 -18.87
C ALA A 65 20.53 16.15 -17.48
N PHE A 66 20.78 16.94 -16.44
CA PHE A 66 20.77 16.47 -15.05
C PHE A 66 19.39 15.97 -14.59
N LEU A 67 18.31 16.70 -14.95
CA LEU A 67 16.93 16.29 -14.65
C LEU A 67 16.53 15.03 -15.39
N GLU A 68 16.92 14.87 -16.66
CA GLU A 68 16.66 13.67 -17.46
C GLU A 68 17.38 12.44 -16.87
N GLU A 69 18.66 12.58 -16.50
CA GLU A 69 19.44 11.52 -15.87
C GLU A 69 18.86 11.14 -14.50
N THR A 70 18.52 12.15 -13.68
CA THR A 70 17.88 11.95 -12.37
C THR A 70 16.52 11.26 -12.53
N SER A 71 15.72 11.65 -13.51
CA SER A 71 14.42 11.02 -13.81
C SER A 71 14.60 9.57 -14.25
N SER A 72 15.62 9.26 -15.05
CA SER A 72 15.98 7.89 -15.44
C SER A 72 16.34 7.04 -14.22
N LEU A 73 17.23 7.54 -13.36
CA LEU A 73 17.60 6.88 -12.12
C LEU A 73 16.38 6.62 -11.22
N VAL A 74 15.53 7.64 -11.02
CA VAL A 74 14.31 7.51 -10.22
C VAL A 74 13.39 6.42 -10.80
N LYS A 75 13.25 6.32 -12.13
CA LYS A 75 12.43 5.27 -12.77
C LYS A 75 12.99 3.86 -12.49
N VAL A 76 14.30 3.66 -12.67
CA VAL A 76 14.95 2.37 -12.43
C VAL A 76 14.81 1.95 -10.97
N TRP A 77 15.13 2.85 -10.04
CA TRP A 77 15.01 2.60 -8.60
C TRP A 77 13.55 2.40 -8.17
N SER A 78 12.61 3.13 -8.76
CA SER A 78 11.18 2.90 -8.51
C SER A 78 10.78 1.48 -8.87
N TRP A 79 11.28 0.92 -9.98
CA TRP A 79 10.99 -0.46 -10.38
C TRP A 79 11.53 -1.48 -9.38
N VAL A 80 12.76 -1.28 -8.89
CA VAL A 80 13.35 -2.13 -7.83
C VAL A 80 12.53 -2.06 -6.54
N ILE A 81 12.13 -0.85 -6.12
CA ILE A 81 11.27 -0.65 -4.94
C ILE A 81 9.92 -1.37 -5.13
N TRP A 82 9.35 -1.33 -6.34
CA TRP A 82 8.12 -2.04 -6.66
C TRP A 82 8.25 -3.55 -6.54
N VAL A 83 9.30 -4.15 -7.11
CA VAL A 83 9.54 -5.60 -7.03
C VAL A 83 9.77 -6.05 -5.59
N LEU A 84 10.57 -5.31 -4.82
CA LEU A 84 10.80 -5.58 -3.40
C LEU A 84 9.51 -5.46 -2.60
N THR A 85 8.69 -4.44 -2.90
CA THR A 85 7.39 -4.23 -2.28
C THR A 85 6.45 -5.41 -2.54
N LEU A 86 6.30 -5.82 -3.79
CA LEU A 86 5.44 -6.96 -4.16
C LEU A 86 5.90 -8.25 -3.46
N THR A 87 7.21 -8.49 -3.42
CA THR A 87 7.80 -9.66 -2.77
C THR A 87 7.53 -9.64 -1.26
N ALA A 88 7.75 -8.51 -0.60
CA ALA A 88 7.53 -8.36 0.84
C ALA A 88 6.05 -8.50 1.21
N VAL A 89 5.15 -7.89 0.43
CA VAL A 89 3.68 -8.02 0.60
C VAL A 89 3.26 -9.49 0.43
N TYR A 90 3.80 -10.17 -0.58
CA TYR A 90 3.52 -11.58 -0.83
C TYR A 90 3.96 -12.47 0.35
N VAL A 91 5.20 -12.30 0.84
CA VAL A 91 5.71 -13.06 2.00
C VAL A 91 4.92 -12.76 3.27
N ALA A 92 4.58 -11.49 3.52
CA ALA A 92 3.76 -11.09 4.66
C ALA A 92 2.37 -11.74 4.61
N ASN A 93 1.74 -11.79 3.43
CA ASN A 93 0.44 -12.42 3.22
C ASN A 93 0.50 -13.95 3.32
N LEU A 94 1.56 -14.60 2.84
CA LEU A 94 1.76 -16.03 3.06
C LEU A 94 1.85 -16.37 4.55
N ARG A 95 2.60 -15.57 5.32
CA ARG A 95 2.69 -15.72 6.78
C ARG A 95 1.33 -15.49 7.44
N ALA A 96 0.57 -14.50 6.98
CA ALA A 96 -0.80 -14.23 7.41
C ALA A 96 -1.72 -15.42 7.15
N ALA A 97 -1.66 -15.99 5.95
CA ALA A 97 -2.48 -17.11 5.55
C ALA A 97 -2.17 -18.33 6.43
N LYS A 98 -0.90 -18.58 6.75
CA LYS A 98 -0.50 -19.66 7.66
C LYS A 98 -1.10 -19.50 9.06
N SER A 99 -1.06 -18.31 9.65
CA SER A 99 -1.69 -18.09 10.97
C SER A 99 -3.21 -18.14 10.92
N THR A 100 -3.80 -17.68 9.81
CA THR A 100 -5.26 -17.70 9.63
C THR A 100 -5.77 -19.13 9.44
N ASN A 101 -4.95 -20.04 8.90
CA ASN A 101 -5.31 -21.44 8.74
C ASN A 101 -5.70 -22.12 10.06
N GLU A 102 -5.00 -21.84 11.15
CA GLU A 102 -5.33 -22.42 12.46
C GLU A 102 -6.74 -21.99 12.92
N VAL A 103 -7.08 -20.72 12.72
CA VAL A 103 -8.41 -20.18 13.02
C VAL A 103 -9.47 -20.81 12.11
N LEU A 104 -9.16 -20.98 10.82
CA LEU A 104 -10.06 -21.57 9.84
C LEU A 104 -10.29 -23.06 10.08
N THR A 105 -9.27 -23.81 10.51
CA THR A 105 -9.44 -25.22 10.88
C THR A 105 -10.36 -25.36 12.09
N THR A 106 -10.21 -24.50 13.09
CA THR A 106 -11.09 -24.48 14.27
C THR A 106 -12.53 -24.13 13.89
N LEU A 107 -12.73 -23.13 13.03
CA LEU A 107 -14.06 -22.77 12.51
C LEU A 107 -14.71 -23.92 11.72
N ARG A 108 -13.93 -24.67 10.92
CA ARG A 108 -14.46 -25.86 10.22
C ARG A 108 -14.85 -26.98 11.17
N VAL A 109 -14.06 -27.23 12.21
CA VAL A 109 -14.39 -28.23 13.25
C VAL A 109 -15.68 -27.84 13.99
N LEU A 110 -15.93 -26.54 14.15
CA LEU A 110 -17.17 -26.01 14.72
C LEU A 110 -18.36 -26.00 13.74
N GLY A 111 -18.20 -26.54 12.53
CA GLY A 111 -19.28 -26.67 11.55
C GLY A 111 -19.49 -25.45 10.63
N ALA A 112 -18.56 -24.50 10.58
CA ALA A 112 -18.67 -23.35 9.68
C ALA A 112 -18.61 -23.78 8.20
N LEU A 113 -19.49 -23.19 7.38
CA LEU A 113 -19.55 -23.48 5.94
C LEU A 113 -18.35 -22.85 5.21
N LYS A 114 -17.87 -23.51 4.15
CA LYS A 114 -16.73 -23.01 3.33
C LYS A 114 -16.96 -21.58 2.82
N LYS A 115 -18.21 -21.23 2.49
CA LYS A 115 -18.59 -19.89 2.01
C LYS A 115 -18.34 -18.79 3.05
N ASP A 116 -18.57 -19.08 4.34
CA ASP A 116 -18.43 -18.09 5.42
C ASP A 116 -16.95 -17.82 5.69
N VAL A 117 -16.13 -18.88 5.63
CA VAL A 117 -14.67 -18.82 5.70
C VAL A 117 -14.07 -17.94 4.58
N ILE A 118 -14.53 -18.14 3.34
CA ILE A 118 -14.07 -17.37 2.20
C ILE A 118 -14.48 -15.90 2.36
N SER A 119 -15.74 -15.65 2.74
CA SER A 119 -16.25 -14.29 2.97
C SER A 119 -15.46 -13.54 4.05
N LEU A 120 -15.20 -14.17 5.19
CA LEU A 120 -14.40 -13.58 6.28
C LEU A 120 -12.97 -13.27 5.84
N THR A 121 -12.38 -14.12 4.99
CA THR A 121 -11.02 -13.91 4.49
C THR A 121 -10.96 -12.80 3.46
N LEU A 122 -11.94 -12.71 2.55
CA LEU A 122 -12.07 -11.61 1.60
C LEU A 122 -12.24 -10.28 2.33
N LEU A 123 -13.11 -10.23 3.35
CA LEU A 123 -13.30 -9.04 4.18
C LEU A 123 -11.99 -8.60 4.84
N LYS A 124 -11.24 -9.54 5.42
CA LYS A 124 -9.92 -9.28 6.00
C LYS A 124 -8.96 -8.66 4.99
N LEU A 125 -8.89 -9.21 3.78
CA LEU A 125 -8.00 -8.72 2.72
C LEU A 125 -8.39 -7.32 2.23
N ILE A 126 -9.70 -7.03 2.12
CA ILE A 126 -10.19 -5.69 1.76
C ILE A 126 -9.82 -4.68 2.84
N ILE A 127 -10.07 -4.98 4.12
CA ILE A 127 -9.73 -4.10 5.24
C ILE A 127 -8.21 -3.88 5.30
N LEU A 128 -7.43 -4.94 5.14
CA LEU A 128 -5.96 -4.87 5.13
C LEU A 128 -5.47 -3.98 3.97
N GLY A 129 -5.93 -4.24 2.75
CA GLY A 129 -5.50 -3.48 1.57
C GLY A 129 -5.90 -2.01 1.64
N THR A 130 -7.12 -1.71 2.08
CA THR A 130 -7.61 -0.32 2.21
C THR A 130 -6.90 0.46 3.31
N LEU A 131 -6.72 -0.13 4.50
CA LEU A 131 -5.98 0.52 5.59
C LEU A 131 -4.52 0.74 5.22
N SER A 132 -3.89 -0.27 4.60
CA SER A 132 -2.50 -0.16 4.17
C SER A 132 -2.30 0.89 3.09
N TRP A 133 -3.20 0.93 2.11
CA TRP A 133 -3.21 1.97 1.09
C TRP A 133 -3.35 3.35 1.74
N LEU A 134 -4.39 3.56 2.56
CA LEU A 134 -4.71 4.85 3.18
C LEU A 134 -3.54 5.40 3.99
N LEU A 135 -2.98 4.57 4.88
CA LEU A 135 -1.84 4.94 5.71
C LEU A 135 -0.59 5.16 4.86
N GLY A 136 -0.33 4.27 3.91
CA GLY A 136 0.87 4.33 3.08
C GLY A 136 0.94 5.59 2.23
N TRP A 137 -0.10 5.91 1.45
CA TRP A 137 -0.04 7.09 0.60
C TRP A 137 0.00 8.38 1.43
N SER A 138 -0.72 8.43 2.56
CA SER A 138 -0.72 9.58 3.47
C SER A 138 0.66 9.83 4.07
N ILE A 139 1.32 8.78 4.58
CA ILE A 139 2.68 8.87 5.14
C ILE A 139 3.69 9.23 4.04
N GLY A 140 3.57 8.62 2.86
CA GLY A 140 4.47 8.90 1.73
C GLY A 140 4.38 10.33 1.21
N LEU A 141 3.18 10.89 1.15
CA LEU A 141 2.95 12.27 0.72
C LEU A 141 3.44 13.26 1.79
N ALA A 142 3.13 13.00 3.06
CA ALA A 142 3.60 13.83 4.18
C ALA A 142 5.14 13.82 4.26
N SER A 143 5.78 12.65 4.13
CA SER A 143 7.24 12.54 4.16
C SER A 143 7.89 13.25 2.97
N ALA A 144 7.34 13.11 1.77
CA ALA A 144 7.80 13.85 0.60
C ALA A 144 7.74 15.36 0.85
N GLN A 145 6.60 15.88 1.30
CA GLN A 145 6.45 17.31 1.61
C GLN A 145 7.45 17.81 2.65
N ILE A 146 7.69 17.04 3.71
CA ILE A 146 8.67 17.40 4.76
C ILE A 146 10.08 17.45 4.16
N ILE A 147 10.49 16.41 3.44
CA ILE A 147 11.82 16.33 2.83
C ILE A 147 12.03 17.50 1.87
N PHE A 148 11.06 17.78 0.99
CA PHE A 148 11.17 18.88 0.04
C PHE A 148 11.23 20.25 0.71
N ARG A 149 10.46 20.47 1.79
CA ARG A 149 10.56 21.72 2.58
C ARG A 149 11.95 21.88 3.19
N LEU A 150 12.49 20.81 3.77
CA LEU A 150 13.84 20.83 4.36
C LEU A 150 14.91 21.09 3.30
N THR A 151 14.81 20.44 2.14
CA THR A 151 15.75 20.65 1.03
C THR A 151 15.66 22.06 0.46
N ALA A 152 14.45 22.59 0.25
CA ALA A 152 14.26 23.96 -0.22
C ALA A 152 14.82 24.99 0.77
N TYR A 153 14.61 24.76 2.07
CA TYR A 153 15.18 25.61 3.12
C TYR A 153 16.72 25.58 3.13
N ALA A 154 17.31 24.39 3.05
CA ALA A 154 18.76 24.22 3.05
C ALA A 154 19.44 24.83 1.82
N LEU A 155 18.82 24.71 0.64
CA LEU A 155 19.36 25.19 -0.63
C LEU A 155 18.93 26.63 -0.98
N LYS A 156 18.05 27.25 -0.17
CA LYS A 156 17.41 28.56 -0.47
C LYS A 156 16.77 28.62 -1.86
N GLY A 157 16.25 27.49 -2.33
CA GLY A 157 15.68 27.34 -3.67
C GLY A 157 14.18 27.61 -3.71
N PRO A 158 13.60 27.78 -4.92
CA PRO A 158 12.15 27.86 -5.09
C PRO A 158 11.48 26.57 -4.62
N TYR A 159 10.38 26.71 -3.90
CA TYR A 159 9.63 25.58 -3.35
C TYR A 159 8.45 25.21 -4.26
N ALA A 160 8.45 23.98 -4.76
CA ALA A 160 7.30 23.37 -5.42
C ALA A 160 6.70 22.31 -4.50
N ILE A 161 5.37 22.32 -4.35
CA ILE A 161 4.69 21.32 -3.52
C ILE A 161 4.62 20.01 -4.30
N PRO A 162 5.18 18.90 -3.79
CA PRO A 162 4.94 17.59 -4.38
C PRO A 162 3.45 17.24 -4.25
N LEU A 163 2.80 17.00 -5.40
CA LEU A 163 1.40 16.61 -5.48
C LEU A 163 1.31 15.25 -6.17
N LEU A 164 0.40 14.40 -5.67
CA LEU A 164 0.01 13.17 -6.34
C LEU A 164 -1.24 13.45 -7.18
N ASP A 165 -1.21 13.07 -8.45
CA ASP A 165 -2.39 13.10 -9.28
C ASP A 165 -3.38 12.02 -8.85
N LEU A 166 -4.68 12.31 -9.05
CA LEU A 166 -5.75 11.34 -8.77
C LEU A 166 -5.55 10.02 -9.52
N ALA A 167 -5.03 10.09 -10.75
CA ALA A 167 -4.72 8.93 -11.56
C ALA A 167 -3.65 8.02 -10.91
N ASP A 168 -2.63 8.62 -10.30
CA ASP A 168 -1.59 7.88 -9.59
C ASP A 168 -2.12 7.26 -8.29
N LEU A 169 -2.99 7.97 -7.57
CA LEU A 169 -3.68 7.42 -6.39
C LEU A 169 -4.53 6.19 -6.73
N ILE A 170 -5.31 6.26 -7.81
CA ILE A 170 -6.12 5.13 -8.29
C ILE A 170 -5.22 3.96 -8.72
N ARG A 171 -4.15 4.24 -9.48
CA ARG A 171 -3.20 3.21 -9.89
C ARG A 171 -2.55 2.51 -8.69
N LEU A 172 -2.16 3.29 -7.69
CA LEU A 172 -1.54 2.79 -6.47
C LEU A 172 -2.52 2.00 -5.60
N LEU A 173 -3.80 2.37 -5.56
CA LEU A 173 -4.87 1.57 -4.96
C LEU A 173 -5.02 0.21 -5.64
N VAL A 174 -5.15 0.21 -6.98
CA VAL A 174 -5.33 -1.02 -7.77
C VAL A 174 -4.14 -1.95 -7.56
N TRP A 175 -2.91 -1.45 -7.62
CA TRP A 175 -1.71 -2.29 -7.44
C TRP A 175 -1.61 -2.85 -6.03
N THR A 176 -1.93 -2.04 -5.00
CA THR A 176 -1.93 -2.50 -3.61
C THR A 176 -2.96 -3.60 -3.39
N LEU A 177 -4.19 -3.42 -3.90
CA LEU A 177 -5.24 -4.44 -3.81
C LEU A 177 -4.84 -5.70 -4.57
N SER A 178 -4.38 -5.59 -5.82
CA SER A 178 -3.93 -6.75 -6.61
C SER A 178 -2.83 -7.54 -5.90
N ALA A 179 -1.85 -6.86 -5.30
CA ALA A 179 -0.78 -7.51 -4.55
C ALA A 179 -1.30 -8.23 -3.28
N VAL A 180 -2.20 -7.58 -2.55
CA VAL A 180 -2.84 -8.17 -1.35
C VAL A 180 -3.68 -9.39 -1.72
N PHE A 181 -4.48 -9.29 -2.77
CA PHE A 181 -5.31 -10.40 -3.25
C PHE A 181 -4.49 -11.55 -3.82
N ALA A 182 -3.43 -11.27 -4.59
CA ALA A 182 -2.55 -12.32 -5.12
C ALA A 182 -1.92 -13.14 -4.00
N GLY A 183 -1.42 -12.49 -2.94
CA GLY A 183 -0.85 -13.18 -1.78
C GLY A 183 -1.90 -13.88 -0.88
N GLY A 184 -3.12 -13.34 -0.80
CA GLY A 184 -4.17 -13.83 0.09
C GLY A 184 -5.05 -14.94 -0.49
N ILE A 185 -5.37 -14.88 -1.79
CA ILE A 185 -6.27 -15.85 -2.46
C ILE A 185 -5.52 -17.14 -2.83
N TRP A 186 -4.27 -17.03 -3.26
CA TRP A 186 -3.46 -18.17 -3.68
C TRP A 186 -3.48 -19.36 -2.69
N PRO A 187 -3.23 -19.16 -1.38
CA PRO A 187 -3.26 -20.26 -0.41
C PRO A 187 -4.67 -20.85 -0.19
N LEU A 188 -5.75 -20.10 -0.45
CA LEU A 188 -7.12 -20.60 -0.37
C LEU A 188 -7.45 -21.52 -1.55
N LEU A 189 -7.04 -21.14 -2.76
CA LEU A 189 -7.29 -21.92 -3.98
C LEU A 189 -6.51 -23.24 -3.99
N TRP A 190 -5.22 -23.20 -3.59
CA TRP A 190 -4.39 -24.40 -3.54
C TRP A 190 -4.97 -25.49 -2.63
N ARG A 191 -5.53 -25.09 -1.48
CA ARG A 191 -6.12 -26.02 -0.49
C ARG A 191 -7.57 -26.44 -0.78
N SER A 192 -8.23 -25.90 -1.79
CA SER A 192 -9.56 -26.38 -2.19
C SER A 192 -9.49 -27.70 -2.97
N LYS A 193 -8.31 -28.08 -3.47
CA LYS A 193 -8.09 -29.30 -4.27
C LYS A 193 -7.55 -30.49 -3.47
N ALA A 194 -7.19 -30.29 -2.21
CA ALA A 194 -6.75 -31.32 -1.26
C ALA A 194 -7.88 -31.60 -0.26
#